data_AF-A0A9W9W332-F1
#
_entry.id   AF-A0A9W9W332-F1
#
_cell.length_a   1.000
_cell.length_b   1.000
_cell.length_c   1.000
_cell.angle_alpha   90.00
_cell.angle_beta   90.00
_cell.angle_gamma   90.00
#
_symmetry.space_group_name_H-M   'P 1'
#
loop_
_entity.id
_entity.type
_entity.pdbx_description
1 polymer ?
#
loop_
_entity_poly.entity_id
_entity_poly.type
_entity_poly.pdbx_seq_one_letter_code
_entity_poly.pdbx_strand_id
1 'polypeptide(L)'
;MRIATLQIAPKLGDVEGNIRRANELLKKGKSISMGGQDLGIRIGAELLRPEILVLPEMALTGTIDYLSDINRVCPGYNFPSLEAVRPFLEPVGRGPSAAWARETAQRLQCKVCVGYPEIETNASTEETNFYNSLVIVDEAGEVIHNYRKSFLYFTDESWASEGDVERSFRELTFPSRQGNENENGMATASTIAGDVAASDTPRHAAEKRVATSFGICMDINPYKFEAPYTAWEFANRVLDSKSQLVILSMAWLTLLSKGGTGCARGPAGDGYVQLLATAAARKDDKQVVIVFANRAGEEPAADDVKPPARYAGTSAVIAVTQRPREGGLNGSGAGAVEAIDEGRDFDVKILCWDLLGASDEGICFADTTADPKMVFGLRSKSREV
;
A
#
# COMPACT_ATOMS: atom_id res chain seq x y z
N MET A 1 9.30 -8.87 6.92
CA MET A 1 8.99 -7.43 7.01
C MET A 1 7.61 -7.32 7.64
N ARG A 2 7.44 -6.42 8.60
CA ARG A 2 6.15 -6.18 9.26
C ARG A 2 5.48 -4.98 8.64
N ILE A 3 4.34 -5.20 8.01
CA ILE A 3 3.64 -4.19 7.21
C ILE A 3 2.24 -4.03 7.81
N ALA A 4 1.84 -2.79 8.04
CA ALA A 4 0.48 -2.44 8.40
C ALA A 4 -0.15 -1.55 7.32
N THR A 5 -1.44 -1.71 7.09
CA THR A 5 -2.27 -0.72 6.39
C THR A 5 -3.46 -0.36 7.25
N LEU A 6 -3.90 0.89 7.18
CA LEU A 6 -5.06 1.38 7.92
C LEU A 6 -6.22 1.63 6.96
N GLN A 7 -7.17 0.71 6.91
CA GLN A 7 -8.42 0.96 6.19
C GLN A 7 -9.32 1.83 7.07
N ILE A 8 -9.61 3.02 6.58
CA ILE A 8 -10.48 4.00 7.23
C ILE A 8 -11.56 4.41 6.24
N ALA A 9 -12.70 4.83 6.75
CA ALA A 9 -13.75 5.50 6.00
C ALA A 9 -13.77 6.98 6.41
N PRO A 10 -12.86 7.81 5.86
CA PRO A 10 -12.75 9.21 6.26
C PRO A 10 -14.09 9.89 6.13
N LYS A 11 -14.54 10.50 7.22
CA LYS A 11 -15.70 11.36 7.19
C LYS A 11 -15.28 12.63 6.47
N LEU A 12 -16.05 12.89 5.44
CA LEU A 12 -15.90 14.10 4.70
C LEU A 12 -16.04 15.32 5.62
N GLY A 13 -15.15 16.29 5.48
CA GLY A 13 -15.33 17.51 6.24
C GLY A 13 -14.64 17.51 7.61
N ASP A 14 -13.99 16.44 8.02
CA ASP A 14 -13.65 16.27 9.43
C ASP A 14 -12.19 15.85 9.61
N VAL A 15 -11.20 16.70 9.26
CA VAL A 15 -9.76 16.38 9.42
C VAL A 15 -9.48 15.91 10.84
N GLU A 16 -9.94 16.65 11.85
CA GLU A 16 -9.68 16.28 13.24
C GLU A 16 -10.39 14.99 13.64
N GLY A 17 -11.63 14.79 13.21
CA GLY A 17 -12.37 13.55 13.47
C GLY A 17 -11.75 12.35 12.77
N ASN A 18 -11.24 12.53 11.55
CA ASN A 18 -10.51 11.50 10.81
C ASN A 18 -9.20 11.14 11.51
N ILE A 19 -8.46 12.13 12.01
CA ILE A 19 -7.26 11.91 12.84
C ILE A 19 -7.62 11.16 14.13
N ARG A 20 -8.67 11.59 14.84
CA ARG A 20 -9.17 10.90 16.05
C ARG A 20 -9.53 9.46 15.72
N ARG A 21 -10.28 9.23 14.64
CA ARG A 21 -10.69 7.90 14.19
C ARG A 21 -9.49 7.03 13.82
N ALA A 22 -8.51 7.57 13.08
CA ALA A 22 -7.29 6.86 12.74
C ALA A 22 -6.53 6.42 14.01
N ASN A 23 -6.37 7.32 14.98
CA ASN A 23 -5.74 7.02 16.26
C ASN A 23 -6.52 5.96 17.06
N GLU A 24 -7.84 6.05 17.10
CA GLU A 24 -8.71 5.05 17.74
C GLU A 24 -8.56 3.68 17.09
N LEU A 25 -8.53 3.60 15.76
CA LEU A 25 -8.36 2.33 15.04
C LEU A 25 -6.97 1.73 15.27
N LEU A 26 -5.91 2.55 15.29
CA LEU A 26 -4.55 2.11 15.60
C LEU A 26 -4.45 1.57 17.03
N LYS A 27 -5.10 2.22 17.99
CA LYS A 27 -5.13 1.80 19.40
C LYS A 27 -6.02 0.57 19.61
N LYS A 28 -7.21 0.55 19.00
CA LYS A 28 -8.14 -0.59 19.04
C LYS A 28 -7.46 -1.83 18.46
N GLY A 29 -6.67 -1.65 17.40
CA GLY A 29 -5.79 -2.69 16.91
C GLY A 29 -6.49 -3.79 16.13
N LYS A 30 -5.73 -4.84 15.83
CA LYS A 30 -6.16 -5.99 15.04
C LYS A 30 -6.78 -7.08 15.93
N SER A 31 -7.91 -7.63 15.48
CA SER A 31 -8.51 -8.85 16.05
C SER A 31 -7.63 -10.08 15.84
N ILE A 32 -7.40 -10.84 16.90
CA ILE A 32 -6.80 -12.16 16.81
C ILE A 32 -7.91 -13.19 16.60
N SER A 33 -7.80 -13.92 15.49
CA SER A 33 -8.63 -15.09 15.22
C SER A 33 -7.80 -16.38 15.35
N MET A 34 -8.32 -17.40 16.04
CA MET A 34 -7.72 -18.74 16.08
C MET A 34 -8.75 -19.76 15.62
N GLY A 35 -8.40 -20.60 14.63
CA GLY A 35 -9.34 -21.58 14.06
C GLY A 35 -10.60 -20.97 13.43
N GLY A 36 -10.53 -19.72 12.95
CA GLY A 36 -11.67 -19.00 12.38
C GLY A 36 -12.61 -18.34 13.41
N GLN A 37 -12.35 -18.48 14.72
CA GLN A 37 -13.10 -17.78 15.76
C GLN A 37 -12.36 -16.53 16.24
N ASP A 38 -13.06 -15.39 16.29
CA ASP A 38 -12.56 -14.16 16.90
C ASP A 38 -12.47 -14.36 18.43
N LEU A 39 -11.26 -14.29 18.96
CA LEU A 39 -11.01 -14.50 20.40
C LEU A 39 -11.36 -13.26 21.25
N GLY A 40 -11.82 -12.17 20.63
CA GLY A 40 -12.09 -10.90 21.29
C GLY A 40 -10.83 -10.14 21.73
N ILE A 41 -9.65 -10.76 21.60
CA ILE A 41 -8.35 -10.13 21.90
C ILE A 41 -7.99 -9.21 20.73
N ARG A 42 -7.56 -8.00 21.07
CA ARG A 42 -7.15 -6.99 20.09
C ARG A 42 -5.70 -6.56 20.36
N ILE A 43 -4.88 -6.52 19.32
CA ILE A 43 -3.47 -6.09 19.39
C ILE A 43 -3.34 -4.73 18.70
N GLY A 44 -3.10 -3.68 19.51
CA GLY A 44 -2.81 -2.33 19.02
C GLY A 44 -1.56 -2.26 18.14
N ALA A 45 -1.47 -1.22 17.31
CA ALA A 45 -0.35 -1.01 16.39
C ALA A 45 1.02 -1.00 17.12
N GLU A 46 1.06 -0.48 18.34
CA GLU A 46 2.25 -0.44 19.21
C GLU A 46 2.81 -1.84 19.51
N LEU A 47 1.94 -2.84 19.65
CA LEU A 47 2.35 -4.23 19.92
C LEU A 47 2.68 -4.98 18.62
N LEU A 48 1.97 -4.68 17.53
CA LEU A 48 2.28 -5.19 16.19
C LEU A 48 3.68 -4.75 15.74
N ARG A 49 4.10 -3.55 16.16
CA ARG A 49 5.40 -2.94 15.84
C ARG A 49 5.68 -3.00 14.33
N PRO A 50 4.81 -2.42 13.48
CA PRO A 50 5.05 -2.41 12.04
C PRO A 50 6.38 -1.72 11.72
N GLU A 51 7.03 -2.10 10.62
CA GLU A 51 8.18 -1.39 10.06
C GLU A 51 7.72 -0.29 9.09
N ILE A 52 6.52 -0.47 8.50
CA ILE A 52 5.85 0.52 7.67
C ILE A 52 4.33 0.47 7.88
N LEU A 53 3.69 1.64 7.95
CA LEU A 53 2.26 1.84 8.02
C LEU A 53 1.80 2.64 6.79
N VAL A 54 0.88 2.08 6.01
CA VAL A 54 0.36 2.69 4.78
C VAL A 54 -1.10 3.11 4.94
N LEU A 55 -1.40 4.37 4.66
CA LEU A 55 -2.74 4.92 4.66
C LEU A 55 -3.29 5.08 3.22
N PRO A 56 -4.62 5.08 3.08
CA PRO A 56 -5.31 5.36 1.83
C PRO A 56 -5.02 6.73 1.22
N GLU A 57 -5.45 6.88 -0.03
CA GLU A 57 -5.43 8.14 -0.76
C GLU A 57 -6.35 9.14 -0.04
N MET A 58 -5.86 10.37 0.18
CA MET A 58 -6.60 11.44 0.87
C MET A 58 -7.10 11.06 2.27
N ALA A 59 -6.40 10.15 2.98
CA ALA A 59 -6.91 9.46 4.17
C ALA A 59 -7.35 10.35 5.34
N LEU A 60 -6.80 11.55 5.48
CA LEU A 60 -7.09 12.45 6.59
C LEU A 60 -7.81 13.73 6.17
N THR A 61 -8.07 13.91 4.88
CA THR A 61 -8.64 15.16 4.35
C THR A 61 -10.12 15.33 4.71
N GLY A 62 -10.51 16.57 5.01
CA GLY A 62 -11.83 16.97 5.50
C GLY A 62 -11.85 18.41 6.09
N THR A 63 -12.92 19.17 5.83
CA THR A 63 -13.19 20.57 6.27
C THR A 63 -12.57 20.98 7.62
N ILE A 64 -11.86 22.12 7.59
CA ILE A 64 -11.71 22.99 8.74
C ILE A 64 -12.94 23.90 8.72
N ASP A 65 -13.81 23.72 9.70
CA ASP A 65 -14.99 24.56 9.88
C ASP A 65 -14.54 25.89 10.51
N TYR A 66 -14.34 26.92 9.69
CA TYR A 66 -14.14 28.30 10.17
C TYR A 66 -15.32 29.22 9.85
N LEU A 67 -16.38 28.71 9.23
CA LEU A 67 -17.59 29.48 8.90
C LEU A 67 -18.82 28.57 9.03
N SER A 68 -19.35 28.50 10.25
CA SER A 68 -20.57 27.79 10.64
C SER A 68 -21.87 28.27 9.96
N ASP A 69 -21.80 29.11 8.91
CA ASP A 69 -22.96 29.80 8.34
C ASP A 69 -23.22 29.51 6.86
N ILE A 70 -22.46 28.61 6.21
CA ILE A 70 -22.74 28.23 4.82
C ILE A 70 -22.88 26.71 4.72
N ASN A 71 -24.08 26.25 4.37
CA ASN A 71 -24.43 24.86 3.99
C ASN A 71 -23.68 24.38 2.73
N ARG A 72 -22.35 24.46 2.70
CA ARG A 72 -21.51 23.94 1.63
C ARG A 72 -20.83 22.67 2.12
N VAL A 73 -21.38 21.53 1.72
CA VAL A 73 -20.72 20.23 1.82
C VAL A 73 -19.64 20.20 0.73
N CYS A 74 -18.39 20.45 1.10
CA CYS A 74 -17.24 20.20 0.23
C CYS A 74 -16.83 18.71 0.38
N PRO A 75 -16.49 17.98 -0.70
CA PRO A 75 -16.11 16.56 -0.71
C PRO A 75 -14.62 16.31 -0.41
N GLY A 76 -14.18 15.04 -0.30
CA GLY A 76 -13.03 14.65 0.54
C GLY A 76 -12.01 13.83 -0.22
N TYR A 77 -12.47 12.91 -1.06
CA TYR A 77 -11.78 12.58 -2.30
C TYR A 77 -12.49 13.22 -3.50
N ASN A 78 -13.83 13.26 -3.49
CA ASN A 78 -14.62 13.69 -4.65
C ASN A 78 -14.67 15.22 -4.92
N PHE A 79 -13.59 16.00 -4.73
CA PHE A 79 -13.55 17.48 -4.92
C PHE A 79 -14.14 17.94 -6.26
N PRO A 80 -15.18 18.81 -6.31
CA PRO A 80 -15.76 19.28 -7.58
C PRO A 80 -14.86 20.27 -8.29
N SER A 81 -14.01 20.98 -7.54
CA SER A 81 -13.18 22.08 -8.05
C SER A 81 -11.95 22.33 -7.18
N LEU A 82 -11.01 23.10 -7.73
CA LEU A 82 -9.88 23.64 -6.99
C LEU A 82 -10.30 24.45 -5.75
N GLU A 83 -11.39 25.23 -5.85
CA GLU A 83 -11.89 26.03 -4.73
C GLU A 83 -12.33 25.15 -3.55
N ALA A 84 -12.94 24.00 -3.85
CA ALA A 84 -13.42 23.07 -2.84
C ALA A 84 -12.28 22.33 -2.11
N VAL A 85 -11.20 21.99 -2.82
CA VAL A 85 -10.03 21.34 -2.19
C VAL A 85 -9.11 22.32 -1.48
N ARG A 86 -9.16 23.61 -1.84
CA ARG A 86 -8.22 24.64 -1.38
C ARG A 86 -7.96 24.66 0.14
N PRO A 87 -8.97 24.51 1.02
CA PRO A 87 -8.76 24.53 2.47
C PRO A 87 -7.96 23.33 3.01
N PHE A 88 -7.79 22.27 2.22
CA PHE A 88 -7.10 21.03 2.61
C PHE A 88 -5.69 20.94 2.09
N LEU A 89 -5.32 21.81 1.15
CA LEU A 89 -4.03 21.74 0.50
C LEU A 89 -2.91 21.96 1.52
N GLU A 90 -1.99 21.01 1.59
CA GLU A 90 -0.85 21.05 2.48
C GLU A 90 0.44 21.17 1.68
N PRO A 91 1.40 22.03 2.08
CA PRO A 91 2.75 21.95 1.52
C PRO A 91 3.45 20.66 1.97
N VAL A 92 4.35 20.13 1.15
CA VAL A 92 5.13 18.91 1.50
C VAL A 92 5.73 19.02 2.89
N GLY A 93 5.46 18.01 3.74
CA GLY A 93 6.01 17.91 5.09
C GLY A 93 5.38 18.85 6.14
N ARG A 94 4.39 19.65 5.75
CA ARG A 94 3.63 20.54 6.63
C ARG A 94 2.14 20.23 6.55
N GLY A 95 1.37 20.76 7.48
CA GLY A 95 -0.08 20.54 7.57
C GLY A 95 -0.47 19.31 8.41
N PRO A 96 -1.79 19.09 8.57
CA PRO A 96 -2.33 18.04 9.44
C PRO A 96 -1.86 16.62 9.08
N SER A 97 -1.81 16.28 7.79
CA SER A 97 -1.44 14.93 7.34
C SER A 97 0.02 14.63 7.63
N ALA A 98 0.92 15.58 7.31
CA ALA A 98 2.35 15.43 7.57
C ALA A 98 2.68 15.46 9.07
N ALA A 99 1.99 16.29 9.85
CA ALA A 99 2.14 16.34 11.30
C ALA A 99 1.71 15.02 11.95
N TRP A 100 0.54 14.51 11.60
CA TRP A 100 0.05 13.22 12.09
C TRP A 100 0.97 12.06 11.69
N ALA A 101 1.48 12.07 10.45
CA ALA A 101 2.42 11.06 9.98
C ALA A 101 3.71 11.05 10.79
N ARG A 102 4.27 12.24 11.08
CA ARG A 102 5.46 12.41 11.92
C ARG A 102 5.28 11.87 13.33
N GLU A 103 4.22 12.31 14.00
CA GLU A 103 3.92 11.89 15.37
C GLU A 103 3.69 10.37 15.44
N THR A 104 2.98 9.82 14.45
CA THR A 104 2.71 8.39 14.39
C THR A 104 3.96 7.58 14.06
N ALA A 105 4.81 8.06 13.15
CA ALA A 105 6.06 7.41 12.78
C ALA A 105 7.02 7.33 13.97
N GLN A 106 7.17 8.43 14.70
CA GLN A 106 7.98 8.49 15.92
C GLN A 106 7.38 7.61 17.03
N ARG A 107 6.07 7.67 17.25
CA ARG A 107 5.40 6.86 18.29
C ARG A 107 5.49 5.36 18.04
N LEU A 108 5.29 4.93 16.79
CA LEU A 108 5.31 3.51 16.41
C LEU A 108 6.70 3.00 16.00
N GLN A 109 7.69 3.90 15.89
CA GLN A 109 9.05 3.61 15.42
C GLN A 109 9.03 2.91 14.05
N CYS A 110 8.27 3.49 13.11
CA CYS A 110 8.02 2.91 11.79
C CYS A 110 7.93 3.99 10.72
N LYS A 111 8.08 3.60 9.46
CA LYS A 111 7.81 4.48 8.31
C LYS A 111 6.30 4.65 8.14
N VAL A 112 5.83 5.85 7.81
CA VAL A 112 4.41 6.13 7.59
C VAL A 112 4.20 6.74 6.21
N CYS A 113 3.28 6.17 5.44
CA CYS A 113 2.86 6.69 4.13
C CYS A 113 1.43 7.23 4.23
N VAL A 114 1.19 8.50 3.89
CA VAL A 114 -0.14 9.14 3.96
C VAL A 114 -0.48 9.88 2.68
N GLY A 115 -1.64 9.57 2.10
CA GLY A 115 -2.18 10.29 0.96
C GLY A 115 -2.80 11.63 1.37
N TYR A 116 -2.50 12.71 0.66
CA TYR A 116 -2.93 14.08 0.97
C TYR A 116 -2.96 14.98 -0.29
N PRO A 117 -3.67 16.12 -0.26
CA PRO A 117 -3.73 17.07 -1.35
C PRO A 117 -2.63 18.11 -1.15
N GLU A 118 -1.73 18.19 -2.12
CA GLU A 118 -0.51 18.97 -2.03
C GLU A 118 -0.66 20.33 -2.73
N ILE A 119 -0.07 21.37 -2.13
CA ILE A 119 0.20 22.65 -2.80
C ILE A 119 1.71 22.91 -2.86
N GLU A 120 2.20 23.21 -4.06
CA GLU A 120 3.56 23.62 -4.33
C GLU A 120 3.55 25.00 -4.97
N THR A 121 4.15 25.99 -4.31
CA THR A 121 4.41 27.31 -4.91
C THR A 121 5.89 27.42 -5.22
N ASN A 122 6.22 27.60 -6.50
CA ASN A 122 7.57 27.82 -6.95
C ASN A 122 8.03 29.22 -6.51
N ALA A 123 9.06 29.28 -5.65
CA ALA A 123 9.55 30.54 -5.09
C ALA A 123 10.16 31.50 -6.14
N SER A 124 10.55 30.98 -7.31
CA SER A 124 11.17 31.77 -8.39
C SER A 124 10.17 32.25 -9.43
N THR A 125 9.13 31.45 -9.74
CA THR A 125 8.14 31.78 -10.77
C THR A 125 6.80 32.25 -10.20
N GLU A 126 6.60 32.13 -8.89
CA GLU A 126 5.31 32.32 -8.19
C GLU A 126 4.19 31.38 -8.69
N GLU A 127 4.53 30.43 -9.55
CA GLU A 127 3.61 29.44 -10.08
C GLU A 127 3.20 28.47 -8.98
N THR A 128 1.88 28.25 -8.86
CA THR A 128 1.32 27.35 -7.86
C THR A 128 0.70 26.15 -8.55
N ASN A 129 1.17 24.96 -8.17
CA ASN A 129 0.67 23.68 -8.65
C ASN A 129 0.06 22.89 -7.51
N PHE A 130 -0.89 22.03 -7.85
CA PHE A 130 -1.65 21.22 -6.92
C PHE A 130 -1.56 19.76 -7.32
N TYR A 131 -1.44 18.85 -6.36
CA TYR A 131 -1.25 17.43 -6.66
C TYR A 131 -2.01 16.54 -5.70
N ASN A 132 -2.38 15.35 -6.19
CA ASN A 132 -2.76 14.24 -5.34
C ASN A 132 -1.48 13.47 -4.98
N SER A 133 -1.11 13.47 -3.70
CA SER A 133 0.23 13.09 -3.29
C SER A 133 0.23 12.08 -2.15
N LEU A 134 1.36 11.38 -2.03
CA LEU A 134 1.67 10.44 -0.97
C LEU A 134 2.98 10.87 -0.32
N VAL A 135 2.91 11.34 0.93
CA VAL A 135 4.11 11.67 1.72
C VAL A 135 4.58 10.44 2.48
N ILE A 136 5.89 10.24 2.56
CA ILE A 136 6.54 9.16 3.30
C ILE A 136 7.45 9.77 4.35
N VAL A 137 7.14 9.48 5.60
CA VAL A 137 7.87 9.93 6.78
C VAL A 137 8.57 8.75 7.42
N ASP A 138 9.82 8.91 7.83
CA ASP A 138 10.57 7.86 8.53
C ASP A 138 10.34 7.86 10.04
N GLU A 139 10.91 6.87 10.72
CA GLU A 139 10.83 6.68 12.16
C GLU A 139 11.42 7.84 12.99
N ALA A 140 12.29 8.67 12.41
CA ALA A 140 12.80 9.88 13.04
C ALA A 140 11.83 11.06 12.90
N GLY A 141 10.84 10.95 12.02
CA GLY A 141 9.89 11.99 11.71
C GLY A 141 10.27 12.83 10.49
N GLU A 142 11.27 12.40 9.73
CA GLU A 142 11.77 13.12 8.56
C GLU A 142 11.02 12.69 7.30
N VAL A 143 10.69 13.67 6.44
CA VAL A 143 10.09 13.38 5.13
C VAL A 143 11.17 12.82 4.21
N ILE A 144 11.14 11.51 4.03
CA ILE A 144 12.11 10.84 3.16
C ILE A 144 11.65 10.83 1.71
N HIS A 145 10.35 10.90 1.41
CA HIS A 145 9.88 10.89 0.02
C HIS A 145 8.49 11.51 -0.12
N ASN A 146 8.18 12.00 -1.32
CA ASN A 146 6.87 12.54 -1.69
C ASN A 146 6.59 12.14 -3.14
N TYR A 147 5.63 11.25 -3.33
CA TYR A 147 5.17 10.80 -4.64
C TYR A 147 3.90 11.56 -5.03
N ARG A 148 3.76 11.92 -6.30
CA ARG A 148 2.60 12.61 -6.87
C ARG A 148 1.96 11.68 -7.89
N LYS A 149 0.64 11.53 -7.82
CA LYS A 149 -0.17 10.67 -8.70
C LYS A 149 0.13 11.01 -10.15
N SER A 150 0.53 10.01 -10.93
CA SER A 150 0.91 10.21 -12.33
C SER A 150 -0.28 10.15 -13.26
N PHE A 151 -1.22 9.24 -13.03
CA PHE A 151 -2.43 9.11 -13.84
C PHE A 151 -3.62 9.60 -13.04
N LEU A 152 -4.21 10.72 -13.47
CA LEU A 152 -5.36 11.31 -12.79
C LEU A 152 -6.63 10.52 -13.10
N TYR A 153 -7.51 10.43 -12.10
CA TYR A 153 -8.90 10.04 -12.33
C TYR A 153 -9.72 11.30 -12.61
N PHE A 154 -10.89 11.18 -13.26
CA PHE A 154 -11.72 12.35 -13.57
C PHE A 154 -12.03 13.22 -12.35
N THR A 155 -12.07 12.62 -11.15
CA THR A 155 -12.25 13.33 -9.89
C THR A 155 -11.08 14.29 -9.60
N ASP A 156 -9.85 13.90 -9.93
CA ASP A 156 -8.63 14.65 -9.70
C ASP A 156 -8.41 15.76 -10.75
N GLU A 157 -8.81 15.52 -12.01
CA GLU A 157 -8.56 16.41 -13.16
C GLU A 157 -9.09 17.84 -12.99
N SER A 158 -10.09 18.06 -12.13
CA SER A 158 -10.66 19.39 -11.88
C SER A 158 -9.83 20.26 -10.95
N TRP A 159 -8.80 19.71 -10.31
CA TRP A 159 -8.05 20.43 -9.27
C TRP A 159 -6.56 20.09 -9.19
N ALA A 160 -6.12 18.92 -9.68
CA ALA A 160 -4.74 18.45 -9.59
C ALA A 160 -4.05 18.39 -10.95
N SER A 161 -2.72 18.51 -10.92
CA SER A 161 -1.81 18.24 -12.03
C SER A 161 -1.20 16.84 -11.91
N GLU A 162 -0.78 16.27 -13.04
CA GLU A 162 -0.05 15.00 -13.07
C GLU A 162 1.35 15.14 -12.45
N GLY A 163 1.76 14.10 -11.72
CA GLY A 163 3.11 13.98 -11.16
C GLY A 163 4.13 13.38 -12.11
N ASP A 164 5.41 13.57 -11.76
CA ASP A 164 6.52 12.91 -12.45
C ASP A 164 6.60 11.42 -12.08
N VAL A 165 6.46 10.56 -13.08
CA VAL A 165 6.51 9.10 -12.94
C VAL A 165 7.83 8.58 -12.39
N GLU A 166 8.94 9.31 -12.55
CA GLU A 166 10.25 8.89 -12.01
C GLU A 166 10.25 8.93 -10.47
N ARG A 167 9.35 9.72 -9.88
CA ARG A 167 9.16 9.76 -8.42
C ARG A 167 8.38 8.57 -7.88
N SER A 168 7.87 7.67 -8.73
CA SER A 168 7.17 6.46 -8.27
C SER A 168 8.12 5.39 -7.73
N PHE A 169 9.42 5.63 -7.65
CA PHE A 169 10.41 4.67 -7.15
C PHE A 169 11.36 5.30 -6.13
N ARG A 170 11.65 4.54 -5.06
CA ARG A 170 12.74 4.83 -4.12
C ARG A 170 13.23 3.59 -3.39
N GLU A 171 14.52 3.52 -3.08
CA GLU A 171 15.05 2.53 -2.13
C GLU A 171 14.82 3.01 -0.69
N LEU A 172 14.02 2.26 0.07
CA LEU A 172 13.76 2.51 1.49
C LEU A 172 14.69 1.66 2.35
N THR A 173 15.19 2.24 3.45
CA THR A 173 16.04 1.54 4.41
C THR A 173 15.23 1.02 5.59
N PHE A 174 15.45 -0.23 5.97
CA PHE A 174 14.81 -0.87 7.12
C PHE A 174 15.85 -1.53 8.04
N PRO A 175 15.60 -1.64 9.36
CA PRO A 175 16.47 -2.40 10.24
C PRO A 175 16.54 -3.88 9.82
N SER A 176 17.74 -4.44 9.69
CA SER A 176 17.92 -5.87 9.45
C SER A 176 17.69 -6.63 10.74
N ARG A 177 16.66 -7.48 10.75
CA ARG A 177 16.53 -8.51 11.77
C ARG A 177 17.44 -9.67 11.40
N GLN A 178 18.61 -9.77 12.03
CA GLN A 178 19.26 -11.06 12.15
C GLN A 178 18.34 -11.96 12.97
N GLY A 179 17.87 -13.06 12.40
CA GLY A 179 17.19 -14.10 13.14
C GLY A 179 18.17 -14.66 14.16
N ASN A 180 17.89 -14.46 15.46
CA ASN A 180 18.44 -15.32 16.49
C ASN A 180 17.69 -16.66 16.41
N GLU A 181 17.94 -17.42 15.36
CA GLU A 181 17.68 -18.86 15.34
C GLU A 181 18.88 -19.53 16.05
N ASN A 182 18.92 -19.40 17.38
CA ASN A 182 19.58 -20.42 18.18
C ASN A 182 18.58 -21.57 18.36
N GLU A 183 18.43 -22.37 17.31
CA GLU A 183 18.07 -23.77 17.47
C GLU A 183 19.20 -24.44 18.25
N ASN A 184 19.03 -24.49 19.57
CA ASN A 184 19.37 -25.59 20.47
C ASN A 184 19.38 -25.06 21.88
N GLY A 185 18.37 -25.46 22.65
CA GLY A 185 18.36 -25.26 24.09
C GLY A 185 19.55 -25.97 24.73
N MET A 186 20.53 -25.20 25.19
CA MET A 186 21.33 -25.57 26.35
C MET A 186 21.99 -24.32 26.90
N ALA A 187 21.49 -23.86 28.05
CA ALA A 187 22.17 -22.87 28.85
C ALA A 187 23.50 -23.46 29.33
N THR A 188 24.62 -23.04 28.74
CA THR A 188 25.94 -23.29 29.33
C THR A 188 26.39 -22.02 30.04
N ALA A 189 26.26 -22.05 31.36
CA ALA A 189 26.98 -21.14 32.24
C ALA A 189 28.49 -21.43 32.13
N SER A 190 29.27 -20.42 31.75
CA SER A 190 30.74 -20.37 31.86
C SER A 190 31.18 -19.01 31.29
N THR A 191 32.12 -18.22 31.82
CA THR A 191 32.84 -18.11 33.08
C THR A 191 33.38 -16.68 33.07
N ILE A 192 33.49 -16.05 34.23
CA ILE A 192 34.10 -14.74 34.44
C ILE A 192 35.58 -14.78 34.03
N ALA A 193 35.98 -13.95 33.07
CA ALA A 193 37.33 -13.40 32.98
C ALA A 193 37.27 -12.08 32.21
N GLY A 194 37.71 -11.00 32.86
CA GLY A 194 37.70 -9.66 32.30
C GLY A 194 38.74 -9.46 31.22
N ASP A 195 38.48 -8.50 30.33
CA ASP A 195 39.46 -7.47 30.00
C ASP A 195 38.77 -6.26 29.37
N VAL A 196 39.27 -5.10 29.76
CA VAL A 196 38.78 -3.76 29.47
C VAL A 196 39.22 -3.35 28.07
N ALA A 197 38.27 -3.11 27.17
CA ALA A 197 38.42 -2.21 26.04
C ALA A 197 37.04 -1.68 25.63
N ALA A 198 36.67 -0.53 26.18
CA ALA A 198 35.57 0.27 25.68
C ALA A 198 35.93 0.79 24.28
N SER A 199 35.47 0.09 23.25
CA SER A 199 35.31 0.68 21.92
C SER A 199 33.87 1.12 21.80
N ASP A 200 33.68 2.43 21.93
CA ASP A 200 32.40 3.12 21.85
C ASP A 200 32.05 3.35 20.37
N THR A 201 32.00 2.27 19.59
CA THR A 201 31.46 2.28 18.24
C THR A 201 30.01 1.81 18.32
N PRO A 202 29.02 2.64 17.93
CA PRO A 202 27.66 2.18 17.81
C PRO A 202 27.67 0.99 16.86
N ARG A 203 27.25 -0.19 17.33
CA ARG A 203 26.93 -1.30 16.44
C ARG A 203 25.76 -0.81 15.58
N HIS A 204 26.05 -0.23 14.42
CA HIS A 204 25.04 0.07 13.42
C HIS A 204 24.31 -1.25 13.15
N ALA A 205 23.06 -1.33 13.60
CA ALA A 205 22.20 -2.45 13.24
C ALA A 205 22.27 -2.57 11.72
N ALA A 206 22.56 -3.76 11.21
CA ALA A 206 22.69 -3.94 9.78
C ALA A 206 21.43 -3.40 9.10
N GLU A 207 21.56 -2.62 8.03
CA GLU A 207 20.45 -1.97 7.35
C GLU A 207 20.12 -2.72 6.07
N LYS A 208 18.83 -3.01 5.84
CA LYS A 208 18.33 -3.62 4.61
C LYS A 208 17.72 -2.55 3.73
N ARG A 209 18.26 -2.37 2.53
CA ARG A 209 17.70 -1.50 1.48
C ARG A 209 16.68 -2.29 0.65
N VAL A 210 15.48 -1.72 0.48
CA VAL A 210 14.35 -2.34 -0.20
C VAL A 210 13.88 -1.42 -1.32
N ALA A 211 14.08 -1.86 -2.56
CA ALA A 211 13.56 -1.23 -3.76
C ALA A 211 12.03 -1.15 -3.68
N THR A 212 11.47 0.05 -3.62
CA THR A 212 10.05 0.28 -3.37
C THR A 212 9.43 1.14 -4.46
N SER A 213 8.32 0.68 -5.03
CA SER A 213 7.48 1.47 -5.95
C SER A 213 6.25 2.00 -5.23
N PHE A 214 5.82 3.21 -5.60
CA PHE A 214 4.66 3.90 -5.05
C PHE A 214 3.68 4.19 -6.18
N GLY A 215 2.41 3.87 -5.96
CA GLY A 215 1.31 4.21 -6.86
C GLY A 215 0.11 4.72 -6.07
N ILE A 216 -0.69 5.57 -6.71
CA ILE A 216 -1.93 6.11 -6.17
C ILE A 216 -3.08 5.70 -7.10
N CYS A 217 -3.94 4.82 -6.60
CA CYS A 217 -5.19 4.39 -7.23
C CYS A 217 -5.11 4.19 -8.76
N MET A 218 -5.46 5.22 -9.53
CA MET A 218 -5.54 5.21 -11.00
C MET A 218 -4.21 4.91 -11.71
N ASP A 219 -3.06 5.03 -11.04
CA ASP A 219 -1.75 4.69 -11.63
C ASP A 219 -1.68 3.24 -12.13
N ILE A 220 -2.46 2.30 -11.58
CA ILE A 220 -2.46 0.90 -12.02
C ILE A 220 -3.29 0.63 -13.28
N ASN A 221 -4.08 1.62 -13.73
CA ASN A 221 -4.92 1.51 -14.92
C ASN A 221 -4.20 2.03 -16.17
N PRO A 222 -4.66 1.65 -17.37
CA PRO A 222 -4.21 2.28 -18.60
C PRO A 222 -4.43 3.79 -18.55
N TYR A 223 -3.48 4.56 -19.09
CA TYR A 223 -3.55 6.01 -19.09
C TYR A 223 -4.89 6.51 -19.68
N LYS A 224 -5.61 7.33 -18.89
CA LYS A 224 -6.95 7.88 -19.20
C LYS A 224 -8.03 6.86 -19.54
N PHE A 225 -7.81 5.57 -19.28
CA PHE A 225 -8.60 4.47 -19.84
C PHE A 225 -8.63 4.43 -21.38
N GLU A 226 -7.67 5.09 -22.04
CA GLU A 226 -7.55 5.17 -23.50
C GLU A 226 -6.35 4.39 -24.02
N ALA A 227 -5.26 4.32 -23.23
CA ALA A 227 -4.08 3.55 -23.60
C ALA A 227 -4.44 2.06 -23.78
N PRO A 228 -3.70 1.33 -24.65
CA PRO A 228 -3.91 -0.09 -24.81
C PRO A 228 -3.84 -0.82 -23.47
N TYR A 229 -4.79 -1.73 -23.22
CA TYR A 229 -4.80 -2.54 -22.00
C TYR A 229 -3.53 -3.36 -21.77
N THR A 230 -2.69 -3.53 -22.80
CA THR A 230 -1.39 -4.23 -22.75
C THR A 230 -0.20 -3.31 -22.44
N ALA A 231 -0.41 -2.00 -22.28
CA ALA A 231 0.67 -1.03 -22.04
C ALA A 231 1.29 -1.19 -20.65
N TRP A 232 0.46 -1.51 -19.65
CA TRP A 232 0.88 -1.94 -18.30
C TRP A 232 1.89 -1.00 -17.66
N GLU A 233 1.67 0.30 -17.79
CA GLU A 233 2.69 1.34 -17.58
C GLU A 233 3.29 1.27 -16.17
N PHE A 234 2.45 1.20 -15.15
CA PHE A 234 2.92 1.08 -13.76
C PHE A 234 3.53 -0.28 -13.46
N ALA A 235 2.92 -1.36 -13.96
CA ALA A 235 3.39 -2.71 -13.69
C ALA A 235 4.76 -2.98 -14.33
N ASN A 236 4.99 -2.50 -15.56
CA ASN A 236 6.28 -2.56 -16.24
C ASN A 236 7.33 -1.75 -15.46
N ARG A 237 6.97 -0.57 -14.94
CA ARG A 237 7.88 0.20 -14.09
C ARG A 237 8.31 -0.56 -12.83
N VAL A 238 7.39 -1.27 -12.18
CA VAL A 238 7.68 -2.14 -11.02
C VAL A 238 8.69 -3.24 -11.38
N LEU A 239 8.62 -3.79 -12.61
CA LEU A 239 9.59 -4.76 -13.10
C LEU A 239 10.95 -4.13 -13.41
N ASP A 240 10.95 -3.01 -14.13
CA ASP A 240 12.16 -2.33 -14.58
C ASP A 240 12.98 -1.84 -13.40
N SER A 241 12.31 -1.32 -12.36
CA SER A 241 12.93 -0.90 -11.11
C SER A 241 13.28 -2.07 -10.18
N LYS A 242 12.90 -3.30 -10.55
CA LYS A 242 13.09 -4.53 -9.75
C LYS A 242 12.54 -4.41 -8.33
N SER A 243 11.45 -3.69 -8.14
CA SER A 243 10.88 -3.38 -6.83
C SER A 243 10.51 -4.64 -6.03
N GLN A 244 10.93 -4.68 -4.78
CA GLN A 244 10.62 -5.77 -3.84
C GLN A 244 9.33 -5.46 -3.04
N LEU A 245 9.01 -4.18 -2.91
CA LEU A 245 7.83 -3.67 -2.24
C LEU A 245 7.07 -2.74 -3.19
N VAL A 246 5.75 -2.87 -3.25
CA VAL A 246 4.86 -1.97 -3.99
C VAL A 246 3.83 -1.44 -3.00
N ILE A 247 3.75 -0.11 -2.88
CA ILE A 247 2.83 0.59 -2.00
C ILE A 247 1.77 1.26 -2.85
N LEU A 248 0.51 0.88 -2.64
CA LEU A 248 -0.64 1.46 -3.31
C LEU A 248 -1.54 2.14 -2.29
N SER A 249 -1.58 3.47 -2.35
CA SER A 249 -2.49 4.31 -1.56
C SER A 249 -3.72 4.59 -2.42
N MET A 250 -4.93 4.24 -1.98
CA MET A 250 -6.07 4.12 -2.89
C MET A 250 -7.38 4.68 -2.34
N ALA A 251 -8.14 5.32 -3.24
CA ALA A 251 -9.57 5.60 -3.12
C ALA A 251 -10.35 4.86 -4.22
N TRP A 252 -10.20 3.53 -4.27
CA TRP A 252 -10.72 2.69 -5.34
C TRP A 252 -12.22 2.43 -5.20
N LEU A 253 -12.97 2.66 -6.28
CA LEU A 253 -14.43 2.55 -6.30
C LEU A 253 -14.93 1.10 -6.44
N THR A 254 -16.12 0.84 -5.92
CA THR A 254 -16.89 -0.38 -6.21
C THR A 254 -18.24 -0.05 -6.83
N LEU A 255 -18.62 -0.84 -7.82
CA LEU A 255 -19.93 -0.74 -8.50
C LEU A 255 -21.02 -1.56 -7.78
N LEU A 256 -20.68 -2.27 -6.70
CA LEU A 256 -21.64 -3.11 -5.98
C LEU A 256 -22.60 -2.26 -5.14
N SER A 257 -23.90 -2.59 -5.19
CA SER A 257 -24.93 -1.99 -4.34
C SER A 257 -24.72 -2.32 -2.86
N LYS A 258 -25.34 -1.54 -1.95
CA LYS A 258 -25.34 -1.81 -0.49
C LYS A 258 -25.75 -3.28 -0.25
N GLY A 259 -24.85 -4.08 0.35
CA GLY A 259 -25.07 -5.49 0.66
C GLY A 259 -24.45 -6.50 -0.31
N GLY A 260 -23.80 -6.05 -1.39
CA GLY A 260 -23.05 -6.94 -2.28
C GLY A 260 -21.71 -7.38 -1.66
N THR A 261 -21.58 -8.64 -1.27
CA THR A 261 -20.31 -9.25 -0.90
C THR A 261 -19.59 -9.74 -2.17
N GLY A 262 -18.70 -8.92 -2.73
CA GLY A 262 -17.86 -9.34 -3.85
C GLY A 262 -16.74 -8.34 -4.14
N CYS A 263 -15.63 -8.80 -4.72
CA CYS A 263 -14.71 -7.90 -5.42
C CYS A 263 -15.42 -7.36 -6.67
N ALA A 264 -15.34 -6.06 -6.92
CA ALA A 264 -15.89 -5.45 -8.12
C ALA A 264 -15.24 -6.09 -9.37
N ARG A 265 -15.92 -7.05 -10.00
CA ARG A 265 -15.60 -7.54 -11.34
C ARG A 265 -16.21 -6.58 -12.34
N GLY A 266 -15.40 -5.63 -12.79
CA GLY A 266 -15.62 -4.78 -13.97
C GLY A 266 -14.26 -4.45 -14.59
N PRO A 267 -14.18 -3.73 -15.72
CA PRO A 267 -12.91 -3.38 -16.39
C PRO A 267 -11.91 -2.62 -15.49
N ALA A 268 -12.38 -2.03 -14.38
CA ALA A 268 -11.52 -1.51 -13.31
C ALA A 268 -10.77 -2.64 -12.54
N GLY A 269 -11.41 -3.78 -12.27
CA GLY A 269 -10.80 -4.92 -11.56
C GLY A 269 -9.58 -5.54 -12.28
N ASP A 270 -9.36 -5.20 -13.55
CA ASP A 270 -8.27 -5.75 -14.36
C ASP A 270 -6.90 -5.14 -14.02
N GLY A 271 -6.83 -3.91 -13.48
CA GLY A 271 -5.56 -3.30 -13.04
C GLY A 271 -4.86 -4.08 -11.92
N TYR A 272 -5.65 -4.64 -10.99
CA TYR A 272 -5.15 -5.54 -9.95
C TYR A 272 -4.63 -6.86 -10.53
N VAL A 273 -5.41 -7.48 -11.43
CA VAL A 273 -5.02 -8.71 -12.12
C VAL A 273 -3.74 -8.48 -12.92
N GLN A 274 -3.61 -7.30 -13.51
CA GLN A 274 -2.46 -6.95 -14.31
C GLN A 274 -1.19 -6.79 -13.47
N LEU A 275 -1.27 -6.01 -12.38
CA LEU A 275 -0.13 -5.86 -11.47
C LEU A 275 0.32 -7.22 -10.91
N LEU A 276 -0.64 -8.10 -10.61
CA LEU A 276 -0.38 -9.48 -10.18
C LEU A 276 0.28 -10.31 -11.29
N ALA A 277 -0.23 -10.25 -12.52
CA ALA A 277 0.30 -10.99 -13.66
C ALA A 277 1.72 -10.53 -14.02
N THR A 278 1.98 -9.22 -13.96
CA THR A 278 3.30 -8.66 -14.21
C THR A 278 4.28 -9.02 -13.09
N ALA A 279 3.89 -8.89 -11.82
CA ALA A 279 4.71 -9.35 -10.70
C ALA A 279 5.00 -10.87 -10.81
N ALA A 280 4.05 -11.64 -11.33
CA ALA A 280 4.18 -13.06 -11.63
C ALA A 280 5.00 -13.38 -12.88
N ALA A 281 5.44 -12.39 -13.66
CA ALA A 281 6.31 -12.58 -14.82
C ALA A 281 7.81 -12.38 -14.49
N ARG A 282 8.15 -12.07 -13.23
CA ARG A 282 9.54 -11.89 -12.81
C ARG A 282 10.32 -13.20 -12.84
N LYS A 283 11.43 -13.17 -13.56
CA LYS A 283 12.35 -14.31 -13.68
C LYS A 283 13.33 -14.44 -12.50
N ASP A 284 13.11 -13.77 -11.37
CA ASP A 284 13.93 -13.89 -10.16
C ASP A 284 13.17 -14.60 -9.04
N ASP A 285 13.87 -15.36 -8.19
CA ASP A 285 13.27 -16.08 -7.05
C ASP A 285 12.80 -15.13 -5.92
N LYS A 286 12.75 -13.83 -6.19
CA LYS A 286 12.42 -12.79 -5.20
C LYS A 286 10.93 -12.50 -5.24
N GLN A 287 10.30 -12.69 -4.10
CA GLN A 287 8.93 -12.28 -3.84
C GLN A 287 8.77 -10.76 -3.97
N VAL A 288 7.71 -10.33 -4.68
CA VAL A 288 7.25 -8.93 -4.68
C VAL A 288 6.09 -8.81 -3.70
N VAL A 289 6.26 -8.01 -2.66
CA VAL A 289 5.20 -7.70 -1.69
C VAL A 289 4.41 -6.50 -2.19
N ILE A 290 3.09 -6.62 -2.25
CA ILE A 290 2.19 -5.56 -2.70
C ILE A 290 1.24 -5.21 -1.55
N VAL A 291 1.17 -3.92 -1.26
CA VAL A 291 0.40 -3.35 -0.16
C VAL A 291 -0.72 -2.51 -0.74
N PHE A 292 -1.95 -2.99 -0.61
CA PHE A 292 -3.15 -2.25 -0.99
C PHE A 292 -3.74 -1.57 0.26
N ALA A 293 -3.58 -0.26 0.36
CA ALA A 293 -4.21 0.57 1.38
C ALA A 293 -5.35 1.34 0.73
N ASN A 294 -6.53 0.74 0.72
CA ASN A 294 -7.72 1.32 0.12
C ASN A 294 -8.68 1.83 1.19
N ARG A 295 -9.29 2.99 0.97
CA ARG A 295 -10.31 3.51 1.89
C ARG A 295 -11.61 2.72 1.77
N ALA A 296 -12.39 2.76 2.82
CA ALA A 296 -13.77 2.28 2.86
C ALA A 296 -14.75 3.45 2.84
N GLY A 297 -16.04 3.14 2.90
CA GLY A 297 -17.11 4.12 3.05
C GLY A 297 -17.66 4.65 1.73
N GLU A 298 -18.43 5.73 1.85
CA GLU A 298 -19.19 6.34 0.77
C GLU A 298 -19.10 7.87 0.89
N GLU A 299 -19.05 8.55 -0.24
CA GLU A 299 -19.15 10.00 -0.34
C GLU A 299 -20.38 10.37 -1.20
N PRO A 300 -21.10 11.45 -0.85
CA PRO A 300 -22.21 11.93 -1.66
C PRO A 300 -21.71 12.42 -3.04
N ALA A 301 -22.66 12.70 -3.94
CA ALA A 301 -22.34 13.40 -5.18
C ALA A 301 -21.72 14.77 -4.85
N ALA A 302 -20.70 15.15 -5.60
CA ALA A 302 -20.03 16.43 -5.41
C ALA A 302 -20.71 17.57 -6.17
N ASP A 303 -21.26 17.24 -7.35
CA ASP A 303 -22.05 18.11 -8.22
C ASP A 303 -22.84 17.23 -9.21
N ASP A 304 -23.48 17.86 -10.21
CA ASP A 304 -24.28 17.15 -11.23
C ASP A 304 -23.45 16.26 -12.16
N VAL A 305 -22.12 16.42 -12.19
CA VAL A 305 -21.20 15.70 -13.08
C VAL A 305 -20.44 14.60 -12.34
N LYS A 306 -20.19 14.77 -11.05
CA LYS A 306 -19.46 13.83 -10.20
C LYS A 306 -20.42 13.05 -9.29
N PRO A 307 -20.76 11.79 -9.65
CA PRO A 307 -21.74 10.99 -8.93
C PRO A 307 -21.24 10.61 -7.52
N PRO A 308 -22.12 10.05 -6.66
CA PRO A 308 -21.71 9.51 -5.38
C PRO A 308 -20.63 8.44 -5.55
N ALA A 309 -19.61 8.49 -4.69
CA ALA A 309 -18.52 7.54 -4.69
C ALA A 309 -18.72 6.50 -3.59
N ARG A 310 -18.56 5.22 -3.92
CA ARG A 310 -18.51 4.12 -2.95
C ARG A 310 -17.17 3.43 -3.09
N TYR A 311 -16.44 3.31 -1.99
CA TYR A 311 -15.10 2.72 -2.00
C TYR A 311 -15.14 1.23 -1.70
N ALA A 312 -14.23 0.49 -2.34
CA ALA A 312 -14.18 -0.96 -2.27
C ALA A 312 -13.60 -1.50 -0.95
N GLY A 313 -12.93 -0.67 -0.14
CA GLY A 313 -12.15 -1.11 1.01
C GLY A 313 -11.23 -2.26 0.60
N THR A 314 -11.34 -3.40 1.28
CA THR A 314 -10.62 -4.62 0.90
C THR A 314 -9.10 -4.44 0.87
N SER A 315 -8.58 -3.62 1.79
CA SER A 315 -7.14 -3.45 1.99
C SER A 315 -6.49 -4.79 2.29
N ALA A 316 -5.30 -4.99 1.71
CA ALA A 316 -4.63 -6.28 1.72
C ALA A 316 -3.10 -6.12 1.72
N VAL A 317 -2.42 -7.08 2.34
CA VAL A 317 -0.99 -7.29 2.12
C VAL A 317 -0.83 -8.66 1.47
N ILE A 318 -0.32 -8.65 0.25
CA ILE A 318 -0.10 -9.85 -0.52
C ILE A 318 1.34 -9.91 -1.01
N ALA A 319 1.70 -11.06 -1.55
CA ALA A 319 2.88 -11.15 -2.36
C ALA A 319 2.73 -12.16 -3.47
N VAL A 320 3.46 -11.92 -4.55
CA VAL A 320 3.48 -12.80 -5.71
C VAL A 320 4.81 -13.55 -5.72
N THR A 321 4.71 -14.86 -5.88
CA THR A 321 5.86 -15.76 -6.02
C THR A 321 5.71 -16.57 -7.28
N GLN A 322 6.80 -16.72 -8.02
CA GLN A 322 6.88 -17.56 -9.19
C GLN A 322 7.98 -18.59 -8.94
N ARG A 323 7.66 -19.88 -9.12
CA ARG A 323 8.68 -20.93 -9.13
C ARG A 323 8.64 -21.67 -10.46
N PRO A 324 9.79 -22.02 -11.06
CA PRO A 324 9.82 -23.00 -12.13
C PRO A 324 9.16 -24.30 -11.63
N ARG A 325 8.25 -24.91 -12.41
CA ARG A 325 7.87 -26.30 -12.12
C ARG A 325 9.12 -27.16 -12.25
N GLU A 326 9.52 -27.84 -11.18
CA GLU A 326 10.48 -28.92 -11.29
C GLU A 326 9.87 -30.00 -12.19
N GLY A 327 10.46 -30.18 -13.37
CA GLY A 327 10.12 -31.28 -14.25
C GLY A 327 10.36 -32.59 -13.52
N GLY A 328 9.34 -33.44 -13.44
CA GLY A 328 9.45 -34.78 -12.87
C GLY A 328 10.52 -35.57 -13.61
N LEU A 329 11.73 -35.64 -13.04
CA LEU A 329 12.71 -36.65 -13.40
C LEU A 329 12.21 -37.99 -12.89
N ASN A 330 11.54 -38.76 -13.75
CA ASN A 330 11.57 -40.23 -13.74
C ASN A 330 10.90 -40.78 -15.01
N GLY A 331 11.72 -41.27 -15.94
CA GLY A 331 11.25 -41.98 -17.13
C GLY A 331 12.33 -42.13 -18.19
N SER A 332 13.28 -43.04 -17.97
CA SER A 332 14.20 -43.54 -19.00
C SER A 332 13.42 -44.12 -20.19
N GLY A 333 13.60 -43.57 -21.38
CA GLY A 333 13.05 -44.13 -22.62
C GLY A 333 13.47 -43.31 -23.82
N ALA A 334 14.20 -43.94 -24.74
CA ALA A 334 14.83 -43.31 -25.89
C ALA A 334 13.82 -42.77 -26.94
N GLY A 335 14.20 -41.64 -27.57
CA GLY A 335 13.85 -41.33 -28.95
C GLY A 335 12.59 -40.49 -29.17
N ALA A 336 12.75 -39.17 -29.26
CA ALA A 336 12.06 -38.31 -30.23
C ALA A 336 12.69 -36.91 -30.17
N VAL A 337 13.14 -36.40 -31.32
CA VAL A 337 13.46 -34.98 -31.50
C VAL A 337 12.12 -34.29 -31.74
N GLU A 338 11.55 -33.68 -30.71
CA GLU A 338 10.39 -32.80 -30.84
C GLU A 338 10.72 -31.41 -30.32
N ALA A 339 10.14 -30.43 -31.01
CA ALA A 339 10.44 -29.01 -30.94
C ALA A 339 10.47 -28.48 -29.51
N ILE A 340 11.38 -27.53 -29.29
CA ILE A 340 11.49 -26.74 -28.07
C ILE A 340 10.17 -25.95 -27.93
N ASP A 341 9.26 -26.45 -27.09
CA ASP A 341 8.06 -25.73 -26.69
C ASP A 341 8.49 -24.52 -25.84
N GLU A 342 8.24 -23.31 -26.33
CA GLU A 342 8.50 -22.03 -25.63
C GLU A 342 7.48 -21.78 -24.51
N GLY A 343 7.11 -22.82 -23.75
CA GLY A 343 6.15 -22.79 -22.66
C GLY A 343 6.76 -23.33 -21.37
N ARG A 344 7.68 -22.58 -20.74
CA ARG A 344 8.07 -22.93 -19.36
C ARG A 344 6.87 -22.70 -18.44
N ASP A 345 6.30 -23.79 -17.94
CA ASP A 345 5.12 -23.80 -17.09
C ASP A 345 5.52 -23.37 -15.66
N PHE A 346 5.24 -22.11 -15.30
CA PHE A 346 5.58 -21.56 -13.99
C PHE A 346 4.43 -21.73 -13.00
N ASP A 347 4.72 -22.11 -11.75
CA ASP A 347 3.75 -22.14 -10.65
C ASP A 347 3.70 -20.75 -10.00
N VAL A 348 2.65 -19.99 -10.28
CA VAL A 348 2.41 -18.66 -9.71
C VAL A 348 1.50 -18.79 -8.50
N LYS A 349 2.01 -18.36 -7.34
CA LYS A 349 1.26 -18.29 -6.08
C LYS A 349 1.13 -16.87 -5.60
N ILE A 350 -0.08 -16.49 -5.24
CA ILE A 350 -0.39 -15.27 -4.51
C ILE A 350 -0.53 -15.64 -3.04
N LEU A 351 0.39 -15.13 -2.22
CA LEU A 351 0.41 -15.28 -0.78
C LEU A 351 -0.32 -14.09 -0.17
N CYS A 352 -1.33 -14.31 0.66
CA CYS A 352 -2.07 -13.24 1.33
C CYS A 352 -1.97 -13.42 2.85
N TRP A 353 -1.34 -12.47 3.53
CA TRP A 353 -1.21 -12.49 4.99
C TRP A 353 -2.45 -11.95 5.68
N ASP A 354 -3.12 -10.99 5.06
CA ASP A 354 -4.28 -10.36 5.65
C ASP A 354 -5.09 -9.58 4.61
N LEU A 355 -6.40 -9.53 4.85
CA LEU A 355 -7.41 -8.93 3.99
C LEU A 355 -8.53 -8.40 4.88
N LEU A 356 -8.89 -7.13 4.74
CA LEU A 356 -10.05 -6.55 5.43
C LEU A 356 -11.32 -6.70 4.60
N GLY A 357 -12.49 -6.66 5.23
CA GLY A 357 -13.76 -6.59 4.52
C GLY A 357 -13.93 -5.24 3.82
N ALA A 358 -14.83 -5.18 2.82
CA ALA A 358 -15.02 -3.98 1.99
C ALA A 358 -15.50 -2.74 2.78
N SER A 359 -16.29 -2.94 3.82
CA SER A 359 -16.86 -1.87 4.66
C SER A 359 -16.20 -1.75 6.03
N ASP A 360 -15.22 -2.61 6.34
CA ASP A 360 -14.61 -2.63 7.66
C ASP A 360 -13.65 -1.45 7.83
N GLU A 361 -13.46 -0.99 9.07
CA GLU A 361 -12.38 -0.08 9.42
C GLU A 361 -11.43 -0.76 10.40
N GLY A 362 -10.13 -0.61 10.19
CA GLY A 362 -9.12 -1.23 11.05
C GLY A 362 -7.78 -1.46 10.38
N ILE A 363 -6.95 -2.27 11.04
CA ILE A 363 -5.59 -2.58 10.62
C ILE A 363 -5.55 -3.89 9.83
N CYS A 364 -5.05 -3.81 8.61
CA CYS A 364 -4.54 -4.96 7.87
C CYS A 364 -3.06 -5.14 8.22
N PHE A 365 -2.63 -6.30 8.70
CA PHE A 365 -1.25 -6.52 9.16
C PHE A 365 -0.65 -7.81 8.63
N ALA A 366 0.60 -7.73 8.19
CA ALA A 366 1.39 -8.86 7.75
C ALA A 366 2.77 -8.86 8.41
N ASP A 367 3.20 -10.03 8.89
CA ASP A 367 4.62 -10.31 9.08
C ASP A 367 5.05 -11.28 7.97
N THR A 368 5.78 -10.76 6.97
CA THR A 368 6.16 -11.56 5.78
C THR A 368 7.20 -12.65 6.07
N THR A 369 7.65 -12.80 7.33
CA THR A 369 8.45 -13.96 7.75
C THR A 369 7.60 -15.10 8.31
N ALA A 370 6.31 -14.85 8.59
CA ALA A 370 5.36 -15.87 9.01
C ALA A 370 4.63 -16.47 7.80
N ASP A 371 3.97 -17.60 8.00
CA ASP A 371 3.15 -18.22 6.96
C ASP A 371 1.96 -17.33 6.54
N PRO A 372 1.63 -17.26 5.25
CA PRO A 372 0.47 -16.53 4.78
C PRO A 372 -0.83 -17.22 5.24
N LYS A 373 -1.87 -16.42 5.51
CA LYS A 373 -3.19 -16.94 5.88
C LYS A 373 -3.91 -17.63 4.72
N MET A 374 -3.70 -17.13 3.51
CA MET A 374 -4.32 -17.66 2.29
C MET A 374 -3.27 -17.77 1.20
N VAL A 375 -3.36 -18.83 0.40
CA VAL A 375 -2.52 -19.05 -0.78
C VAL A 375 -3.43 -19.33 -1.97
N PHE A 376 -3.33 -18.50 -3.00
CA PHE A 376 -4.06 -18.68 -4.25
C PHE A 376 -3.10 -19.15 -5.34
N GLY A 377 -3.43 -20.23 -6.04
CA GLY A 377 -2.70 -20.69 -7.22
C GLY A 377 -3.40 -20.25 -8.50
N LEU A 378 -2.64 -19.69 -9.45
CA LEU A 378 -3.16 -19.46 -10.80
C LEU A 378 -3.14 -20.78 -11.56
N ARG A 379 -4.33 -21.34 -11.85
CA ARG A 379 -4.44 -22.45 -12.80
C ARG A 379 -4.47 -21.90 -14.21
N SER A 380 -3.55 -22.36 -15.06
CA SER A 380 -3.65 -22.20 -16.52
C SER A 380 -5.05 -22.62 -16.96
N LYS A 381 -5.75 -21.76 -17.72
CA LYS A 381 -6.99 -22.16 -18.38
C LYS A 381 -6.62 -23.23 -19.40
N SER A 382 -7.10 -24.45 -19.20
CA SER A 382 -7.17 -25.46 -20.24
C SER A 382 -7.84 -24.81 -21.45
N ARG A 383 -7.15 -24.75 -22.60
CA ARG A 383 -7.82 -24.49 -23.88
C ARG A 383 -8.82 -25.62 -24.06
N GLU A 384 -10.10 -25.35 -23.83
CA GLU A 384 -11.15 -26.20 -24.38
C GLU A 384 -11.01 -26.14 -25.90
N VAL A 385 -10.73 -27.31 -26.48
CA VAL A 385 -10.55 -27.57 -27.92
C VAL A 385 -11.89 -27.54 -28.62
#